data_AF-A0A522RDL6-F1
#
_entry.id   AF-A0A522RDL6-F1
#
_cell.length_a   1.000
_cell.length_b   1.000
_cell.length_c   1.000
_cell.angle_alpha   90.00
_cell.angle_beta   90.00
_cell.angle_gamma   90.00
#
_symmetry.space_group_name_H-M   'P 1'
#
loop_
_entity.id
_entity.type
_entity.pdbx_description
1 polymer ?
#
loop_
_entity_poly.entity_id
_entity_poly.type
_entity_poly.pdbx_seq_one_letter_code
_entity_poly.pdbx_strand_id
1 'polypeptide(L)'
;WQGVVVYPGEFKVRHQHHHEDGTGVITEGDQILSGEAWQIGPLVLSWAAIEQDLSQPWEGFNVVIHEVAHKLDMLDGPPDGVPLLPRGVSRRAWIDTFQRAFDRLAREVHRGYATPIDAYAATNPGEYFAVVSELHFSAPRRLEAAEPGVAALLRGYYGPSPAP
;
A
#
# COMPACT_ATOMS: atom_id res chain seq x y z
N TRP A 1 14.06 5.50 -3.78
CA TRP A 1 14.81 5.01 -2.59
C TRP A 1 16.22 4.59 -3.03
N GLN A 2 17.19 4.50 -2.10
CA GLN A 2 18.60 4.15 -2.39
C GLN A 2 19.04 2.77 -1.85
N GLY A 3 18.16 2.02 -1.17
CA GLY A 3 18.47 0.69 -0.66
C GLY A 3 17.22 -0.08 -0.22
N VAL A 4 17.39 -1.39 -0.01
CA VAL A 4 16.37 -2.30 0.55
C VAL A 4 16.95 -2.92 1.82
N VAL A 5 16.24 -2.82 2.92
CA VAL A 5 16.60 -3.40 4.22
C VAL A 5 15.63 -4.52 4.53
N VAL A 6 16.15 -5.72 4.78
CA VAL A 6 15.33 -6.90 5.10
C VAL A 6 15.64 -7.35 6.51
N TYR A 7 14.62 -7.35 7.38
CA TYR A 7 14.72 -7.85 8.74
C TYR A 7 14.24 -9.30 8.84
N PRO A 8 14.80 -10.13 9.74
CA PRO A 8 14.44 -11.54 9.84
C PRO A 8 12.97 -11.81 10.24
N GLY A 9 12.31 -10.91 10.96
CA GLY A 9 10.95 -11.09 11.49
C GLY A 9 10.08 -9.84 11.31
N GLU A 10 8.86 -9.86 11.86
CA GLU A 10 8.02 -8.67 11.93
C GLU A 10 8.74 -7.58 12.72
N PHE A 11 8.86 -6.40 12.12
CA PHE A 11 9.48 -5.25 12.76
C PHE A 11 8.42 -4.20 13.03
N LYS A 12 8.36 -3.69 14.26
CA LYS A 12 7.63 -2.46 14.57
C LYS A 12 8.57 -1.29 14.32
N VAL A 13 8.35 -0.51 13.26
CA VAL A 13 9.07 0.75 13.06
C VAL A 13 8.60 1.74 14.12
N ARG A 14 9.36 1.89 15.20
CA ARG A 14 9.27 3.06 16.08
C ARG A 14 10.06 4.19 15.41
N HIS A 15 9.38 5.27 15.05
CA HIS A 15 10.02 6.48 14.56
C HIS A 15 10.77 7.16 15.72
N GLN A 16 12.07 7.41 15.56
CA GLN A 16 12.83 8.35 16.39
C GLN A 16 13.12 9.58 15.53
N HIS A 17 12.45 10.69 15.82
CA HIS A 17 12.91 12.00 15.36
C HIS A 17 14.10 12.39 16.25
N HIS A 18 15.30 12.41 15.68
CA HIS A 18 16.45 12.99 16.33
C HIS A 18 16.26 14.51 16.35
N HIS A 19 15.73 15.03 17.46
CA HIS A 19 16.02 16.41 17.83
C HIS A 19 17.42 16.42 18.43
N GLU A 20 18.31 17.21 17.83
CA GLU A 20 19.58 17.60 18.40
C GLU A 20 19.31 18.15 19.80
N ASP A 21 19.64 17.38 20.85
CA ASP A 21 19.96 17.88 22.20
C ASP A 21 20.44 16.71 23.10
N GLY A 22 21.65 16.25 22.80
CA GLY A 22 22.73 15.87 23.74
C GLY A 22 22.47 15.01 24.99
N THR A 23 21.29 14.47 25.25
CA THR A 23 21.01 13.71 26.49
C THR A 23 20.15 12.49 26.18
N GLY A 24 20.79 11.32 26.23
CA GLY A 24 20.19 10.02 25.96
C GLY A 24 19.23 9.56 27.05
N VAL A 25 18.10 10.26 27.20
CA VAL A 25 16.95 9.81 27.98
C VAL A 25 15.80 9.57 27.00
N ILE A 26 15.42 8.31 26.84
CA ILE A 26 14.33 7.88 25.96
C ILE A 26 13.05 7.84 26.79
N THR A 27 12.07 8.67 26.43
CA THR A 27 10.70 8.60 26.97
C THR A 27 9.85 7.73 26.05
N GLU A 28 9.16 6.73 26.60
CA GLU A 28 8.19 5.92 25.87
C GLU A 28 6.86 6.66 25.65
N GLY A 29 6.34 6.61 24.42
CA GLY A 29 4.98 7.03 24.10
C GLY A 29 4.54 6.52 22.73
N ASP A 30 3.36 5.90 22.69
CA ASP A 30 2.64 5.57 21.47
C ASP A 30 2.00 6.85 20.92
N GLN A 31 2.42 7.29 19.73
CA GLN A 31 1.69 8.29 18.96
C GLN A 31 1.63 7.88 17.49
N ILE A 32 0.39 7.82 16.98
CA ILE A 32 0.06 7.84 15.55
C ILE A 32 0.47 9.21 15.03
N LEU A 33 1.62 9.29 14.38
CA LEU A 33 2.12 10.54 13.78
C LEU A 33 1.47 10.74 12.41
N SER A 34 0.35 11.47 12.41
CA SER A 34 -0.12 12.15 11.20
C SER A 34 0.91 13.20 10.79
N GLY A 35 1.59 12.94 9.67
CA GLY A 35 2.39 13.96 8.97
C GLY A 35 3.87 14.00 9.34
N GLU A 36 4.62 12.99 8.89
CA GLU A 36 5.92 13.12 8.21
C GLU A 36 6.35 11.70 7.79
N ALA A 37 5.75 11.20 6.71
CA ALA A 37 6.14 9.93 6.11
C ALA A 37 7.60 10.04 5.61
N TRP A 38 8.39 8.98 5.78
CA TRP A 38 9.78 8.90 5.31
C TRP A 38 9.85 9.07 3.78
N GLN A 39 9.87 10.31 3.30
CA GLN A 39 9.93 10.62 1.87
C GLN A 39 11.24 10.13 1.22
N ILE A 40 12.29 9.89 2.02
CA ILE A 40 13.64 9.57 1.51
C ILE A 40 14.30 8.47 2.37
N GLY A 41 13.62 7.33 2.51
CA GLY A 41 14.15 6.15 3.22
C GLY A 41 14.28 4.90 2.35
N PRO A 42 15.06 3.89 2.76
CA PRO A 42 15.09 2.59 2.09
C PRO A 42 13.70 1.93 2.12
N LEU A 43 13.49 0.95 1.22
CA LEU A 43 12.37 0.02 1.35
C LEU A 43 12.69 -0.91 2.53
N VAL A 44 11.80 -1.05 3.50
CA VAL A 44 12.02 -1.91 4.67
C VAL A 44 11.05 -3.07 4.59
N LEU A 45 11.56 -4.30 4.64
CA LEU A 45 10.78 -5.52 4.45
C LEU A 45 11.05 -6.53 5.57
N SER A 46 10.07 -7.37 5.84
CA SER A 46 10.20 -8.50 6.74
C SER A 46 10.43 -9.78 5.94
N TRP A 47 11.49 -10.51 6.25
CA TRP A 47 11.78 -11.81 5.65
C TRP A 47 10.64 -12.80 5.90
N ALA A 48 10.09 -12.84 7.11
CA ALA A 48 8.95 -13.68 7.44
C ALA A 48 7.71 -13.36 6.57
N ALA A 49 7.43 -12.08 6.32
CA ALA A 49 6.33 -11.67 5.44
C ALA A 49 6.62 -12.05 3.96
N ILE A 50 7.87 -11.94 3.52
CA ILE A 50 8.29 -12.40 2.19
C ILE A 50 8.13 -13.93 2.06
N GLU A 51 8.54 -14.71 3.06
CA GLU A 51 8.36 -16.16 3.06
C GLU A 51 6.88 -16.55 3.02
N GLN A 52 6.02 -15.83 3.75
CA GLN A 52 4.58 -16.04 3.71
C GLN A 52 4.00 -15.78 2.31
N ASP A 53 4.33 -14.64 1.71
CA ASP A 53 3.96 -14.29 0.33
C ASP A 53 4.41 -15.39 -0.66
N LEU A 54 5.68 -15.78 -0.61
CA LEU A 54 6.24 -16.82 -1.47
C LEU A 54 5.60 -18.21 -1.29
N SER A 55 5.04 -18.51 -0.11
CA SER A 55 4.32 -19.77 0.12
C SER A 55 2.97 -19.83 -0.59
N GLN A 56 2.35 -18.67 -0.84
CA GLN A 56 1.01 -18.53 -1.43
C GLN A 56 0.96 -17.30 -2.37
N PRO A 57 1.77 -17.29 -3.46
CA PRO A 57 2.04 -16.08 -4.26
C PRO A 57 0.83 -15.56 -5.06
N TRP A 58 -0.27 -16.32 -5.08
CA TRP A 58 -1.48 -16.00 -5.85
C TRP A 58 -2.70 -15.71 -4.98
N GLU A 59 -2.51 -15.56 -3.66
CA GLU A 59 -3.61 -15.35 -2.70
C GLU A 59 -3.99 -13.87 -2.48
N GLY A 60 -3.37 -12.95 -3.20
CA GLY A 60 -3.74 -11.53 -3.14
C GLY A 60 -2.89 -10.67 -2.20
N PHE A 61 -1.91 -11.27 -1.53
CA PHE A 61 -0.96 -10.61 -0.63
C PHE A 61 0.42 -10.59 -1.28
N ASN A 62 1.10 -9.45 -1.24
CA ASN A 62 2.47 -9.29 -1.68
C ASN A 62 3.14 -8.08 -0.99
N VAL A 63 3.87 -8.34 0.10
CA VAL A 63 4.48 -7.27 0.92
C VAL A 63 5.46 -6.39 0.14
N VAL A 64 6.15 -6.95 -0.86
CA VAL A 64 7.10 -6.17 -1.67
C VAL A 64 6.36 -5.16 -2.55
N ILE A 65 5.30 -5.60 -3.23
CA ILE A 65 4.45 -4.74 -4.05
C ILE A 65 3.75 -3.69 -3.19
N HIS A 66 3.28 -4.07 -1.99
CA HIS A 66 2.65 -3.15 -1.05
C HIS A 66 3.56 -1.96 -0.73
N GLU A 67 4.78 -2.22 -0.25
CA GLU A 67 5.73 -1.17 0.11
C GLU A 67 6.19 -0.36 -1.10
N VAL A 68 6.32 -1.00 -2.27
CA VAL A 68 6.65 -0.29 -3.51
C VAL A 68 5.50 0.62 -3.96
N ALA A 69 4.25 0.21 -3.81
CA ALA A 69 3.08 1.03 -4.11
C ALA A 69 3.08 2.31 -3.26
N HIS A 70 3.32 2.20 -1.95
CA HIS A 70 3.48 3.39 -1.08
C HIS A 70 4.60 4.31 -1.57
N LYS A 71 5.75 3.76 -1.99
CA LYS A 71 6.84 4.59 -2.55
C LYS A 71 6.45 5.29 -3.85
N LEU A 72 5.60 4.69 -4.68
CA LEU A 72 5.09 5.29 -5.91
C LEU A 72 4.06 6.40 -5.62
N ASP A 73 3.19 6.17 -4.64
CA ASP A 73 2.19 7.12 -4.17
C ASP A 73 2.85 8.38 -3.61
N MET A 74 3.96 8.21 -2.89
CA MET A 74 4.69 9.32 -2.27
C MET A 74 5.56 10.16 -3.23
N LEU A 75 5.56 9.88 -4.54
CA LEU A 75 6.44 10.58 -5.48
C LEU A 75 6.04 12.05 -5.74
N ASP A 76 4.76 12.41 -5.59
CA ASP A 76 4.26 13.78 -5.76
C ASP A 76 3.69 14.41 -4.48
N GLY A 77 3.79 13.73 -3.33
CA GLY A 77 3.31 14.26 -2.07
C GLY A 77 3.24 13.24 -0.93
N PRO A 78 2.46 13.55 0.12
CA PRO A 78 2.02 12.55 1.09
C PRO A 78 1.19 11.45 0.40
N PRO A 79 1.18 10.22 0.93
CA PRO A 79 0.41 9.14 0.34
C PRO A 79 -1.09 9.44 0.43
N ASP A 80 -1.76 9.51 -0.71
CA ASP A 80 -3.19 9.78 -0.85
C ASP A 80 -3.92 8.78 -1.77
N GLY A 81 -3.22 7.74 -2.24
CA GLY A 81 -3.71 6.76 -3.19
C GLY A 81 -3.73 7.24 -4.65
N VAL A 82 -3.06 8.35 -4.96
CA VAL A 82 -2.99 8.96 -6.29
C VAL A 82 -1.53 9.16 -6.70
N PRO A 83 -0.85 8.09 -7.17
CA PRO A 83 0.55 8.19 -7.60
C PRO A 83 0.73 9.09 -8.82
N LEU A 84 1.99 9.37 -9.16
CA LEU A 84 2.34 10.01 -10.44
C LEU A 84 1.85 9.19 -11.65
N LEU A 85 0.75 9.63 -12.26
CA LEU A 85 0.10 8.90 -13.36
C LEU A 85 0.78 9.12 -14.72
N PRO A 86 0.88 8.08 -15.58
CA PRO A 86 1.37 8.21 -16.93
C PRO A 86 0.37 9.00 -17.81
N ARG A 87 0.86 9.61 -18.90
CA ARG A 87 0.07 10.50 -19.79
C ARG A 87 -1.23 9.91 -20.34
N GLY A 88 -1.34 8.58 -20.43
CA GLY A 88 -2.54 7.88 -20.93
C GLY A 88 -3.62 7.64 -19.88
N VAL A 89 -3.36 7.89 -18.60
CA VAL A 89 -4.29 7.62 -17.50
C VAL A 89 -4.86 8.95 -17.00
N SER A 90 -6.19 9.08 -17.04
CA SER A 90 -6.88 10.28 -16.57
C SER A 90 -6.86 10.37 -15.05
N ARG A 91 -6.23 11.41 -14.49
CA ARG A 91 -6.20 11.66 -13.04
C ARG A 91 -7.59 11.79 -12.43
N ARG A 92 -8.52 12.45 -13.15
CA ARG A 92 -9.91 12.53 -12.70
C ARG A 92 -10.59 11.17 -12.63
N ALA A 93 -10.43 10.35 -13.67
CA ALA A 93 -11.00 9.01 -13.68
C ALA A 93 -10.40 8.13 -12.59
N TRP A 94 -9.09 8.29 -12.31
CA TRP A 94 -8.41 7.63 -11.20
C TRP A 94 -9.05 7.97 -9.87
N ILE A 95 -9.05 9.26 -9.50
CA ILE A 95 -9.60 9.75 -8.23
C ILE A 95 -11.05 9.31 -8.07
N ASP A 96 -11.91 9.56 -9.07
CA ASP A 96 -13.33 9.24 -8.98
C ASP A 96 -13.58 7.73 -8.82
N THR A 97 -12.78 6.88 -9.46
CA THR A 97 -12.97 5.42 -9.41
C THR A 97 -12.41 4.82 -8.13
N PHE A 98 -11.19 5.21 -7.75
CA PHE A 98 -10.56 4.75 -6.51
C PHE A 98 -11.34 5.20 -5.28
N GLN A 99 -11.77 6.47 -5.20
CA GLN A 99 -12.54 6.97 -4.06
C GLN A 99 -13.87 6.23 -3.90
N ARG A 100 -14.60 6.00 -4.99
CA ARG A 100 -15.87 5.26 -4.94
C ARG A 100 -15.67 3.81 -4.47
N ALA A 101 -14.61 3.17 -4.93
CA ALA A 101 -14.27 1.80 -4.57
C ALA A 101 -13.85 1.69 -3.09
N PHE A 102 -12.97 2.59 -2.64
CA PHE A 102 -12.59 2.73 -1.24
C PHE A 102 -13.80 2.97 -0.34
N ASP A 103 -14.65 3.95 -0.66
CA ASP A 103 -15.84 4.27 0.13
C ASP A 103 -16.80 3.07 0.22
N ARG A 104 -16.89 2.28 -0.84
CA ARG A 104 -17.70 1.05 -0.87
C ARG A 104 -17.11 0.00 0.06
N LEU A 105 -15.82 -0.28 -0.05
CA LEU A 105 -15.12 -1.23 0.82
C LEU A 105 -15.25 -0.81 2.29
N ALA A 106 -14.97 0.45 2.60
CA ALA A 106 -15.05 0.98 3.97
C ALA A 106 -16.45 0.80 4.57
N ARG A 107 -17.51 1.03 3.78
CA ARG A 107 -18.89 0.76 4.23
C ARG A 107 -19.17 -0.73 4.45
N GLU A 108 -18.65 -1.61 3.60
CA GLU A 108 -18.85 -3.07 3.72
C GLU A 108 -18.13 -3.61 4.96
N VAL A 109 -16.87 -3.21 5.16
CA VAL A 109 -16.05 -3.55 6.33
C VAL A 109 -16.69 -3.02 7.62
N HIS A 110 -17.16 -1.77 7.63
CA HIS A 110 -17.83 -1.18 8.79
C HIS A 110 -19.11 -1.96 9.19
N ARG A 111 -19.80 -2.56 8.22
CA ARG A 111 -20.97 -3.41 8.46
C ARG A 111 -20.61 -4.85 8.85
N GLY A 112 -19.34 -5.20 8.89
CA GLY A 112 -18.85 -6.54 9.20
C GLY A 112 -19.05 -7.56 8.08
N TYR A 113 -19.23 -7.11 6.83
CA TYR A 113 -19.33 -8.01 5.69
C TYR A 113 -17.96 -8.56 5.30
N ALA A 114 -17.92 -9.82 4.89
CA ALA A 114 -16.74 -10.39 4.23
C ALA A 114 -16.59 -9.78 2.84
N THR A 115 -15.39 -9.31 2.53
CA THR A 115 -15.07 -8.60 1.27
C THR A 115 -14.02 -9.37 0.47
N PRO A 116 -14.05 -9.33 -0.88
CA PRO A 116 -13.03 -9.97 -1.70
C PRO A 116 -11.64 -9.30 -1.63
N ILE A 117 -11.61 -8.05 -1.18
CA ILE A 117 -10.41 -7.25 -0.92
C ILE A 117 -10.20 -7.25 0.59
N ASP A 118 -8.95 -7.37 1.05
CA ASP A 118 -8.62 -7.38 2.48
C ASP A 118 -9.19 -6.12 3.17
N ALA A 119 -9.78 -6.31 4.35
CA ALA A 119 -10.39 -5.23 5.13
C ALA A 119 -9.38 -4.13 5.52
N TYR A 120 -8.09 -4.46 5.58
CA TYR A 120 -7.01 -3.51 5.82
C TYR A 120 -6.99 -2.36 4.79
N ALA A 121 -7.38 -2.63 3.54
CA ALA A 121 -7.53 -1.61 2.49
C ALA A 121 -8.56 -0.53 2.83
N ALA A 122 -9.44 -0.74 3.80
CA ALA A 122 -10.38 0.28 4.28
C ALA A 122 -9.76 1.28 5.26
N THR A 123 -8.48 1.14 5.61
CA THR A 123 -7.81 2.01 6.60
C THR A 123 -7.69 3.44 6.11
N ASN A 124 -7.21 3.64 4.88
CA ASN A 124 -7.13 4.93 4.20
C ASN A 124 -6.92 4.71 2.68
N PRO A 125 -7.05 5.76 1.84
CA PRO A 125 -6.86 5.64 0.39
C PRO A 125 -5.48 5.14 -0.07
N GLY A 126 -4.40 5.45 0.66
CA GLY A 126 -3.06 4.94 0.36
C GLY A 126 -2.95 3.43 0.56
N GLU A 127 -3.47 2.93 1.69
CA GLU A 127 -3.56 1.47 1.94
C GLU A 127 -4.46 0.77 0.93
N TYR A 128 -5.54 1.44 0.53
CA TYR A 128 -6.40 0.93 -0.53
C TYR A 128 -5.61 0.74 -1.82
N PHE A 129 -4.86 1.77 -2.25
CA PHE A 129 -4.01 1.70 -3.44
C PHE A 129 -2.94 0.59 -3.34
N ALA A 130 -2.29 0.45 -2.18
CA ALA A 130 -1.28 -0.58 -1.97
C ALA A 130 -1.87 -2.00 -2.08
N VAL A 131 -2.99 -2.27 -1.40
CA VAL A 131 -3.64 -3.61 -1.42
C VAL A 131 -4.20 -3.96 -2.79
N VAL A 132 -4.83 -3.03 -3.51
CA VAL A 132 -5.29 -3.33 -4.88
C VAL A 132 -4.12 -3.51 -5.86
N SER A 133 -2.96 -2.91 -5.57
CA SER A 133 -1.72 -3.18 -6.31
C SER A 133 -1.19 -4.58 -6.02
N GLU A 134 -1.22 -5.06 -4.77
CA GLU A 134 -0.91 -6.46 -4.45
C GLU A 134 -1.79 -7.40 -5.26
N LEU A 135 -3.11 -7.17 -5.26
CA LEU A 135 -4.06 -7.96 -6.05
C LEU A 135 -3.78 -7.88 -7.55
N HIS A 136 -3.36 -6.74 -8.08
CA HIS A 136 -2.99 -6.62 -9.49
C HIS A 136 -1.85 -7.59 -9.84
N PHE A 137 -0.83 -7.72 -9.00
CA PHE A 137 0.34 -8.55 -9.28
C PHE A 137 0.21 -10.02 -8.85
N SER A 138 -0.67 -10.33 -7.89
CA SER A 138 -0.82 -11.68 -7.32
C SER A 138 -2.16 -12.35 -7.68
N ALA A 139 -3.26 -11.61 -7.77
CA ALA A 139 -4.60 -12.17 -7.97
C ALA A 139 -5.48 -11.30 -8.91
N PRO A 140 -5.04 -11.01 -10.16
CA PRO A 140 -5.70 -10.03 -11.02
C PRO A 140 -7.16 -10.39 -11.35
N ARG A 141 -7.49 -11.68 -11.47
CA ARG A 141 -8.88 -12.12 -11.69
C ARG A 141 -9.79 -11.81 -10.51
N ARG A 142 -9.28 -11.90 -9.27
CA ARG A 142 -10.02 -11.52 -8.06
C ARG A 142 -10.29 -10.02 -8.07
N LEU A 143 -9.28 -9.22 -8.41
CA LEU A 143 -9.43 -7.77 -8.55
C LEU A 143 -10.43 -7.39 -9.64
N GLU A 144 -10.33 -8.00 -10.82
CA GLU A 144 -11.24 -7.73 -11.94
C GLU A 144 -12.70 -8.08 -11.61
N ALA A 145 -12.92 -9.16 -10.87
CA ALA A 145 -14.26 -9.54 -10.41
C ALA A 145 -14.80 -8.59 -9.33
N ALA A 146 -13.94 -8.15 -8.40
CA ALA A 146 -14.36 -7.31 -7.27
C ALA A 146 -14.50 -5.82 -7.65
N GLU A 147 -13.56 -5.29 -8.42
CA GLU A 147 -13.42 -3.87 -8.76
C GLU A 147 -12.89 -3.69 -10.20
N PRO A 148 -13.71 -3.97 -11.24
CA PRO A 148 -13.25 -3.95 -12.63
C PRO A 148 -12.74 -2.58 -13.08
N GLY A 149 -13.31 -1.49 -12.55
CA GLY A 149 -12.85 -0.13 -12.86
C GLY A 149 -11.45 0.16 -12.32
N VAL A 150 -11.18 -0.27 -11.09
CA VAL A 150 -9.85 -0.17 -10.47
C VAL A 150 -8.85 -1.04 -11.23
N ALA A 151 -9.23 -2.28 -11.56
CA ALA A 151 -8.38 -3.19 -12.35
C ALA A 151 -7.95 -2.59 -13.70
N ALA A 152 -8.88 -1.94 -14.41
CA ALA A 152 -8.59 -1.29 -15.69
C ALA A 152 -7.62 -0.11 -15.54
N LEU A 153 -7.76 0.70 -14.49
CA LEU A 153 -6.87 1.81 -14.20
C LEU A 153 -5.47 1.34 -13.80
N LEU A 154 -5.37 0.32 -12.94
CA LEU A 154 -4.10 -0.30 -12.58
C LEU A 154 -3.42 -0.91 -13.80
N ARG A 155 -4.16 -1.50 -14.73
CA ARG A 155 -3.60 -1.98 -16.00
C ARG A 155 -3.07 -0.83 -16.87
N GLY A 156 -3.73 0.32 -16.87
CA GLY A 156 -3.22 1.53 -17.54
C GLY A 156 -1.97 2.11 -16.87
N TYR A 157 -1.81 1.88 -15.56
CA TYR A 157 -0.70 2.38 -14.75
C TYR A 157 0.53 1.47 -14.79
N TYR A 158 0.36 0.19 -14.43
CA TYR A 158 1.42 -0.82 -14.35
C TYR A 158 1.63 -1.60 -15.65
N GLY A 159 0.61 -1.68 -16.50
CA GLY A 159 0.56 -2.63 -17.62
C GLY A 159 -0.23 -3.91 -17.29
N PRO A 160 -0.17 -4.94 -18.15
CA PRO A 160 -0.81 -6.22 -17.85
C PRO A 160 -0.15 -6.89 -16.62
N SER A 161 -0.97 -7.54 -15.80
CA SER A 161 -0.48 -8.33 -14.67
C SER A 161 0.41 -9.49 -15.16
N PRO A 162 1.51 -9.81 -14.47
CA PRO A 162 2.33 -10.98 -14.77
C PRO A 162 1.74 -12.30 -14.27
N ALA A 163 0.70 -12.25 -13.42
CA ALA A 163 0.08 -13.45 -12.86
C ALA A 163 -0.71 -14.23 -13.94
N PRO A 164 -0.71 -15.58 -13.85
CA PRO A 164 -1.31 -16.46 -14.87
C PRO A 164 -2.85 -16.49 -14.90
#